data_AF-A0A2T2UGH1-F1
#
_entry.id   AF-A0A2T2UGH1-F1
#
_cell.length_a   1.000
_cell.length_b   1.000
_cell.length_c   1.000
_cell.angle_alpha   90.00
_cell.angle_beta   90.00
_cell.angle_gamma   90.00
#
_symmetry.space_group_name_H-M   'P 1'
#
loop_
_entity.id
_entity.type
_entity.pdbx_description
1 polymer ?
#
loop_
_entity_poly.entity_id
_entity_poly.type
_entity_poly.pdbx_seq_one_letter_code
_entity_poly.pdbx_strand_id
1 'polypeptide(L)'
;MARSRIGALAAALVLALAPAPAAASQWRVDEAAWAQPRSGAAVLGIDAVAEAVTAWSRATGALLVIRYPGGAAGSLRAAELQDWLVALGVPSRRIERVPGGVAGGLGLDVRDGEPL
;
A
#
# COMPACT_ATOMS: atom_id res chain seq x y z
N MET A 1 -28.36 54.08 27.33
CA MET A 1 -28.65 52.75 26.75
C MET A 1 -28.34 52.79 25.26
N ALA A 2 -27.33 52.05 24.78
CA ALA A 2 -27.23 51.50 23.42
C ALA A 2 -25.94 50.69 23.33
N ARG A 3 -26.09 49.38 23.10
CA ARG A 3 -25.14 48.30 23.34
C ARG A 3 -24.05 48.21 22.25
N SER A 4 -22.84 47.87 22.70
CA SER A 4 -21.65 47.54 21.91
C SER A 4 -21.95 46.54 20.79
N ARG A 5 -21.54 46.86 19.55
CA ARG A 5 -21.51 45.93 18.41
C ARG A 5 -20.10 45.36 18.27
N ILE A 6 -19.67 44.59 19.27
CA ILE A 6 -18.44 43.79 19.21
C ILE A 6 -18.89 42.33 19.32
N GLY A 7 -19.13 41.69 18.18
CA GLY A 7 -19.65 40.33 18.20
C GLY A 7 -20.04 39.82 16.82
N ALA A 8 -19.14 39.92 15.84
CA ALA A 8 -19.39 39.30 14.53
C ALA A 8 -18.11 38.93 13.75
N LEU A 9 -16.95 38.76 14.40
CA LEU A 9 -15.69 38.47 13.68
C LEU A 9 -14.90 37.26 14.21
N ALA A 10 -15.44 36.50 15.16
CA ALA A 10 -14.71 35.37 15.78
C ALA A 10 -15.23 33.97 15.38
N ALA A 11 -16.18 33.85 14.45
CA ALA A 11 -16.89 32.59 14.19
C ALA A 11 -16.65 31.97 12.80
N ALA A 12 -15.63 32.39 12.06
CA ALA A 12 -15.42 31.94 10.67
C ALA A 12 -14.07 31.24 10.38
N LEU A 13 -13.26 30.91 11.39
CA LEU A 13 -11.91 30.36 11.16
C LEU A 13 -11.62 29.09 11.97
N VAL A 14 -12.54 28.11 11.95
CA VAL A 14 -12.29 26.77 12.53
C VAL A 14 -12.66 25.65 11.55
N LEU A 15 -12.97 25.95 10.28
CA LEU A 15 -13.32 24.92 9.32
C LEU A 15 -12.13 24.51 8.45
N ALA A 16 -11.82 23.21 8.48
CA ALA A 16 -10.94 22.46 7.59
C ALA A 16 -9.45 22.37 7.95
N LEU A 17 -9.14 21.79 9.13
CA LEU A 17 -7.97 20.92 9.23
C LEU A 17 -8.41 19.45 9.08
N ALA A 18 -8.89 19.11 7.88
CA ALA A 18 -9.11 17.70 7.55
C ALA A 18 -7.73 17.05 7.32
N PRO A 19 -7.41 15.91 7.96
CA PRO A 19 -6.17 15.20 7.67
C PRO A 19 -6.19 14.80 6.18
N ALA A 20 -5.16 15.22 5.45
CA ALA A 20 -4.97 14.75 4.09
C ALA A 20 -4.85 13.22 4.13
N PRO A 21 -5.49 12.48 3.20
CA PRO A 21 -5.29 11.04 3.13
C PRO A 21 -3.79 10.81 2.96
N ALA A 22 -3.20 10.02 3.87
CA ALA A 22 -1.82 9.61 3.75
C ALA A 22 -1.65 9.00 2.36
N ALA A 23 -0.80 9.61 1.54
CA ALA A 23 -0.52 9.13 0.20
C ALA A 23 0.06 7.72 0.33
N ALA A 24 -0.78 6.71 0.10
CA ALA A 24 -0.33 5.33 0.03
C ALA A 24 0.76 5.29 -1.05
N SER A 25 1.96 4.92 -0.64
CA SER A 25 3.07 4.75 -1.57
C SER A 25 2.70 3.59 -2.50
N GLN A 26 2.47 3.89 -3.76
CA GLN A 26 2.03 2.92 -4.75
C GLN A 26 3.22 2.52 -5.61
N TRP A 27 3.68 1.28 -5.44
CA TRP A 27 4.73 0.70 -6.26
C TRP A 27 4.15 -0.29 -7.28
N ARG A 28 4.73 -0.32 -8.48
CA ARG A 28 4.27 -1.16 -9.60
C ARG A 28 5.37 -2.15 -10.02
N VAL A 29 4.97 -3.40 -10.23
CA VAL A 29 5.80 -4.42 -10.89
C VAL A 29 5.26 -4.68 -12.30
N ASP A 30 6.11 -4.47 -13.30
CA ASP A 30 5.75 -4.65 -14.72
C ASP A 30 5.77 -6.13 -15.13
N GLU A 31 4.95 -6.47 -16.13
CA GLU A 31 4.78 -7.84 -16.63
C GLU A 31 6.07 -8.45 -17.18
N ALA A 32 6.89 -7.65 -17.88
CA ALA A 32 8.17 -8.11 -18.42
C ALA A 32 9.18 -8.42 -17.31
N ALA A 33 9.19 -7.62 -16.23
CA ALA A 33 10.01 -7.89 -15.05
C ALA A 33 9.53 -9.15 -14.32
N TRP A 34 8.22 -9.39 -14.31
CA TRP A 34 7.64 -10.59 -13.74
C TRP A 34 8.00 -11.85 -14.54
N ALA A 35 8.04 -11.83 -15.88
CA ALA A 35 8.17 -13.04 -16.70
C ALA A 35 9.51 -13.81 -16.61
N GLN A 36 10.50 -13.33 -15.84
CA GLN A 36 11.82 -13.97 -15.75
C GLN A 36 11.89 -15.13 -14.72
N PRO A 37 12.82 -16.10 -14.88
CA PRO A 37 13.10 -17.14 -13.87
C PRO A 37 13.55 -16.51 -12.56
N ARG A 38 12.78 -16.70 -11.47
CA ARG A 38 12.97 -16.00 -10.20
C ARG A 38 13.65 -16.92 -9.17
N SER A 39 14.78 -16.48 -8.64
CA SER A 39 15.23 -16.83 -7.28
C SER A 39 14.79 -15.71 -6.32
N GLY A 40 14.75 -15.95 -5.01
CA GLY A 40 14.40 -14.89 -4.04
C GLY A 40 15.25 -13.63 -4.19
N ALA A 41 16.52 -13.78 -4.59
CA ALA A 41 17.44 -12.68 -4.88
C ALA A 41 17.04 -11.88 -6.14
N ALA A 42 16.50 -12.54 -7.17
CA ALA A 42 16.02 -11.87 -8.38
C ALA A 42 14.77 -11.00 -8.10
N VAL A 43 13.93 -11.41 -7.15
CA VAL A 43 12.71 -10.66 -6.78
C VAL A 43 13.02 -9.42 -5.95
N LEU A 44 14.07 -9.43 -5.12
CA LEU A 44 14.57 -8.21 -4.46
C LEU A 44 15.16 -7.20 -5.45
N GLY A 45 15.60 -7.64 -6.62
CA GLY A 45 16.07 -6.76 -7.69
C GLY A 45 14.97 -5.94 -8.36
N ILE A 46 13.70 -6.16 -7.97
CA ILE A 46 12.57 -5.34 -8.41
C ILE A 46 12.41 -4.19 -7.41
N ASP A 47 12.71 -2.97 -7.83
CA ASP A 47 12.70 -1.76 -6.97
C ASP A 47 11.41 -1.63 -6.15
N ALA A 48 10.26 -1.85 -6.79
CA ALA A 48 8.96 -1.82 -6.15
C ALA A 48 8.81 -2.79 -4.97
N VAL A 49 9.42 -3.99 -5.05
CA VAL A 49 9.39 -4.98 -3.97
C VAL A 49 10.33 -4.55 -2.85
N ALA A 50 11.54 -4.11 -3.17
CA ALA A 50 12.52 -3.68 -2.18
C ALA A 50 12.01 -2.48 -1.37
N GLU A 51 11.40 -1.50 -2.04
CA GLU A 51 10.82 -0.33 -1.39
C GLU A 51 9.63 -0.69 -0.49
N ALA A 52 8.71 -1.56 -0.95
CA ALA A 52 7.58 -2.00 -0.16
C ALA A 52 8.00 -2.79 1.09
N VAL A 53 8.96 -3.71 0.97
CA VAL A 53 9.51 -4.48 2.11
C VAL A 53 10.21 -3.54 3.09
N THR A 54 10.99 -2.58 2.60
CA THR A 54 11.66 -1.60 3.45
C THR A 54 10.65 -0.73 4.20
N ALA A 55 9.62 -0.22 3.51
CA ALA A 55 8.55 0.56 4.12
C ALA A 55 7.79 -0.24 5.18
N TRP A 56 7.41 -1.48 4.87
CA TRP A 56 6.74 -2.39 5.80
C TRP A 56 7.60 -2.66 7.05
N SER A 57 8.90 -2.91 6.88
CA SER A 57 9.82 -3.22 7.99
C SER A 57 9.98 -2.07 8.99
N ARG A 58 9.78 -0.82 8.55
CA ARG A 58 9.85 0.39 9.39
C ARG A 58 8.53 0.69 10.10
N ALA A 59 7.42 0.17 9.60
CA ALA A 59 6.08 0.41 10.14
C ALA A 59 5.71 -0.69 11.16
N THR A 60 5.57 -0.30 12.44
CA THR A 60 5.23 -1.26 13.49
C THR A 60 3.80 -1.76 13.32
N GLY A 61 3.62 -3.06 13.15
CA GLY A 61 2.29 -3.66 13.04
C GLY A 61 1.59 -3.40 11.71
N ALA A 62 2.32 -3.11 10.64
CA ALA A 62 1.73 -2.91 9.32
C ALA A 62 1.41 -4.22 8.57
N LEU A 63 0.51 -4.10 7.59
CA LEU A 63 0.21 -5.11 6.57
C LEU A 63 0.81 -4.68 5.23
N LEU A 64 1.33 -5.65 4.49
CA LEU A 64 1.76 -5.49 3.10
C LEU A 64 0.66 -6.03 2.18
N VAL A 65 0.14 -5.18 1.31
CA VAL A 65 -1.02 -5.50 0.47
C VAL A 65 -0.61 -5.65 -0.98
N ILE A 66 -0.99 -6.77 -1.59
CA ILE A 66 -0.81 -7.08 -3.01
C ILE A 66 -2.13 -6.85 -3.73
N ARG A 67 -2.18 -5.84 -4.61
CA ARG A 67 -3.33 -5.60 -5.49
C ARG A 67 -3.12 -6.20 -6.87
N TYR A 68 -4.14 -6.89 -7.38
CA TYR A 68 -4.07 -7.58 -8.67
C TYR A 68 -5.33 -7.35 -9.52
N PRO A 69 -5.24 -7.39 -10.86
CA PRO A 69 -6.36 -7.08 -11.78
C PRO A 69 -7.50 -8.10 -11.79
N GLY A 70 -7.55 -9.04 -10.82
CA GLY A 70 -8.50 -10.16 -10.83
C GLY A 70 -8.14 -11.24 -11.85
N GLY A 71 -9.08 -12.18 -12.05
CA GLY A 71 -8.90 -13.32 -12.96
C GLY A 71 -7.88 -14.36 -12.50
N ALA A 72 -7.86 -15.52 -13.16
CA ALA A 72 -6.98 -16.63 -12.81
C ALA A 72 -5.49 -16.25 -12.92
N ALA A 73 -5.11 -15.58 -14.02
CA ALA A 73 -3.73 -15.15 -14.24
C ALA A 73 -3.28 -14.08 -13.23
N GLY A 74 -4.13 -13.13 -12.85
CA GLY A 74 -3.80 -12.15 -11.82
C GLY A 74 -3.66 -12.78 -10.43
N SER A 75 -4.57 -13.69 -10.09
CA SER A 75 -4.54 -14.42 -8.81
C SER A 75 -3.28 -15.28 -8.66
N LEU A 76 -2.88 -16.00 -9.71
CA LEU A 76 -1.67 -16.82 -9.73
C LEU A 76 -0.42 -15.97 -9.49
N ARG A 77 -0.28 -14.86 -10.22
CA ARG A 77 0.85 -13.94 -10.06
C ARG A 77 0.89 -13.31 -8.65
N ALA A 78 -0.26 -12.96 -8.10
CA ALA A 78 -0.33 -12.42 -6.74
C ALA A 78 0.07 -13.47 -5.68
N ALA A 79 -0.29 -14.74 -5.87
CA ALA A 79 0.12 -15.83 -5.00
C ALA A 79 1.63 -16.08 -5.08
N GLU A 80 2.19 -16.13 -6.28
CA GLU A 80 3.63 -16.21 -6.49
C GLU A 80 4.38 -15.05 -5.80
N LEU A 81 3.88 -13.80 -5.88
CA LEU A 81 4.50 -12.67 -5.18
C LEU A 81 4.43 -12.81 -3.66
N GLN A 82 3.31 -13.31 -3.14
CA GLN A 82 3.17 -13.61 -1.72
C GLN A 82 4.23 -14.63 -1.26
N ASP A 83 4.43 -15.72 -2.00
CA ASP A 83 5.42 -16.74 -1.67
C ASP A 83 6.85 -16.16 -1.64
N TRP A 84 7.17 -15.26 -2.59
CA TRP A 84 8.44 -14.55 -2.57
C TRP A 84 8.59 -13.62 -1.38
N LEU A 85 7.57 -12.82 -1.05
CA LEU A 85 7.60 -11.94 0.12
C LEU A 85 7.78 -12.73 1.42
N VAL A 86 7.17 -13.91 1.51
CA VAL A 86 7.40 -14.85 2.63
C VAL A 86 8.85 -15.32 2.67
N ALA A 87 9.44 -15.69 1.53
CA ALA A 87 10.86 -16.06 1.45
C ALA A 87 11.80 -14.89 1.82
N LEU A 88 11.34 -13.65 1.66
CA LEU A 88 12.05 -12.43 2.07
C LEU A 88 11.83 -12.03 3.53
N GLY A 89 11.10 -12.85 4.30
CA GLY A 89 10.91 -12.68 5.73
C GLY A 89 9.65 -11.93 6.14
N VAL A 90 8.76 -11.58 5.20
CA VAL A 90 7.46 -11.00 5.53
C VAL A 90 6.53 -12.14 5.99
N PRO A 91 6.02 -12.15 7.24
CA PRO A 91 5.13 -13.21 7.68
C PRO A 91 3.85 -13.26 6.84
N SER A 92 3.41 -14.45 6.43
CA SER A 92 2.20 -14.60 5.59
C SER A 92 0.95 -13.94 6.18
N ARG A 93 0.77 -14.00 7.50
CA ARG A 93 -0.31 -13.32 8.24
C ARG A 93 -0.29 -11.79 8.15
N ARG A 94 0.82 -11.21 7.68
CA ARG A 94 1.01 -9.77 7.46
C ARG A 94 0.89 -9.40 5.98
N ILE A 95 0.48 -10.34 5.12
CA ILE A 95 0.30 -10.12 3.68
C ILE A 95 -1.17 -10.31 3.33
N GLU A 96 -1.75 -9.33 2.63
CA GLU A 96 -3.13 -9.40 2.14
C GLU A 96 -3.14 -9.34 0.60
N ARG A 97 -3.94 -10.20 -0.05
CA ARG A 97 -4.17 -10.14 -1.50
C ARG A 97 -5.56 -9.59 -1.78
N VAL A 98 -5.63 -8.49 -2.52
CA VAL A 98 -6.90 -7.78 -2.79
C VAL A 98 -7.12 -7.65 -4.30
N PRO A 99 -8.26 -8.12 -4.84
CA PRO A 99 -8.61 -7.87 -6.25
C PRO A 99 -8.95 -6.39 -6.48
N GLY A 100 -8.70 -5.89 -7.69
CA GLY A 100 -8.97 -4.50 -8.07
C GLY A 100 -7.72 -3.64 -8.28
N GLY A 101 -6.63 -4.26 -8.76
CA GLY A 101 -5.39 -3.58 -9.16
C GLY A 101 -5.40 -3.11 -10.63
N VAL A 102 -4.25 -2.60 -11.08
CA VAL A 102 -4.06 -2.11 -12.44
C VAL A 102 -3.94 -3.27 -13.44
N ALA A 103 -4.48 -3.10 -14.64
CA ALA A 103 -4.33 -4.09 -15.71
C ALA A 103 -2.85 -4.29 -16.05
N GLY A 104 -2.44 -5.55 -16.24
CA GLY A 104 -1.08 -5.90 -16.66
C GLY A 104 0.01 -5.86 -15.57
N GLY A 105 -0.34 -5.73 -14.29
CA GLY A 105 0.68 -5.70 -13.23
C GLY A 105 0.17 -6.01 -11.83
N LEU A 106 1.11 -6.00 -10.86
CA LEU A 106 0.84 -6.11 -9.44
C LEU A 106 1.15 -4.76 -8.76
N GLY A 107 0.28 -4.35 -7.85
CA GLY A 107 0.48 -3.19 -6.99
C GLY A 107 0.85 -3.61 -5.58
N LEU A 108 1.75 -2.86 -4.94
CA LEU A 108 2.12 -3.04 -3.53
C LEU A 108 1.76 -1.78 -2.74
N ASP A 109 1.13 -1.98 -1.58
CA ASP A 109 0.88 -0.93 -0.59
C ASP A 109 1.30 -1.41 0.81
N VAL A 110 1.57 -0.47 1.71
CA VAL A 110 1.69 -0.72 3.16
C VAL A 110 0.53 -0.03 3.86
N ARG A 111 -0.18 -0.75 4.74
CA ARG A 111 -1.30 -0.22 5.53
C ARG A 111 -1.07 -0.45 7.01
N ASP A 112 -1.50 0.49 7.83
CA ASP A 112 -1.63 0.28 9.27
C ASP A 112 -2.77 -0.73 9.52
N GLY A 113 -2.55 -1.75 10.34
CA GLY A 113 -3.64 -2.65 10.72
C GLY A 113 -3.27 -4.02 11.27
N GLU A 114 -4.20 -4.58 12.04
CA GLU A 114 -4.29 -6.01 12.33
C GLU A 114 -4.91 -6.75 11.13
N PRO A 115 -4.48 -7.98 10.82
CA PRO A 115 -5.02 -8.74 9.68
C PRO A 115 -6.53 -8.96 9.79
N LEU A 116 -7.24 -8.88 8.66
CA LEU A 116 -8.69 -9.14 8.53
C LEU A 116 -9.03 -10.62 8.79
#